data_AF-A0A2W2EM60-F1
#
_entry.id   AF-A0A2W2EM60-F1
#
_cell.length_a   1.000
_cell.length_b   1.000
_cell.length_c   1.000
_cell.angle_alpha   90.00
_cell.angle_beta   90.00
_cell.angle_gamma   90.00
#
_symmetry.space_group_name_H-M   'P 1'
#
loop_
_entity.id
_entity.type
_entity.pdbx_description
1 polymer ?
#
loop_
_entity_poly.entity_id
_entity_poly.type
_entity_poly.pdbx_seq_one_letter_code
_entity_poly.pdbx_strand_id
1 'polypeptide(L)'
;MSDTPCGFVRTPEAGTARLRWAGSGWVVDGRTPVVPELRVLRALEVEWPEREAPLDGLMRLAGAGIPLTAERAEPWVPAALAELLTDRDWLEHAPGGLRSVADLRREEHSVRLRRLAHPVRPPKVSIVMSTRRPALVASALAQMERQRDVEAEVLLSLHGVPFERVREAVESCTLPVRWVEAEQSVPFGEVLNRAAALAEGDHLAKWDDDDWYGPRHLADLFMALSYAEADVVGTTAEFFYLEPLRTTIRRTTFATGATYPSEVYADHVAGGTIMVPRKKFHDIGGFPALPRAVDREFLKAAHEAGTRIYRTHGLGYVLRRGLGGEHTWQLPLAHFLKVAVNQWHGFRPSLLMEAG
;
A
#
# COMPACT_ATOMS: atom_id res chain seq x y z
N MET A 1 -7.49 -21.99 -7.81
CA MET A 1 -6.45 -21.00 -8.18
C MET A 1 -6.64 -19.83 -7.25
N SER A 2 -5.62 -19.41 -6.50
CA SER A 2 -5.80 -18.27 -5.61
C SER A 2 -6.09 -17.02 -6.44
N ASP A 3 -7.09 -16.25 -6.02
CA ASP A 3 -7.46 -14.97 -6.63
C ASP A 3 -6.48 -13.84 -6.21
N THR A 4 -5.29 -14.23 -5.73
CA THR A 4 -4.21 -13.32 -5.35
C THR A 4 -3.82 -12.47 -6.56
N PRO A 5 -3.87 -11.13 -6.46
CA PRO A 5 -3.33 -10.24 -7.48
C PRO A 5 -1.89 -10.66 -7.84
N CYS A 6 -1.55 -10.66 -9.12
CA CYS A 6 -0.23 -11.03 -9.60
C CYS A 6 0.27 -9.99 -10.60
N GLY A 7 1.02 -9.01 -10.10
CA GLY A 7 1.53 -7.89 -10.89
C GLY A 7 0.42 -6.95 -11.36
N PHE A 8 0.50 -5.66 -11.00
CA PHE A 8 -0.12 -4.66 -11.85
C PHE A 8 0.63 -4.63 -13.18
N VAL A 9 -0.01 -5.06 -14.28
CA VAL A 9 0.45 -4.66 -15.62
C VAL A 9 0.14 -3.18 -15.73
N ARG A 10 1.17 -2.36 -15.51
CA ARG A 10 1.03 -0.92 -15.30
C ARG A 10 0.58 -0.23 -16.57
N THR A 11 1.25 -0.53 -17.68
CA THR A 11 0.88 -0.06 -19.01
C THR A 11 0.17 -1.18 -19.77
N PRO A 12 -1.12 -1.02 -20.12
CA PRO A 12 -1.84 -2.03 -20.89
C PRO A 12 -1.31 -2.11 -22.32
N GLU A 13 -1.27 -3.33 -22.88
CA GLU A 13 -0.84 -3.61 -24.25
C GLU A 13 -2.02 -3.72 -25.22
N ALA A 14 -3.23 -3.86 -24.69
CA ALA A 14 -4.47 -4.01 -25.44
C ALA A 14 -5.53 -3.00 -24.96
N GLY A 15 -6.52 -2.73 -25.82
CA GLY A 15 -7.64 -1.84 -25.52
C GLY A 15 -8.65 -2.45 -24.56
N THR A 16 -9.92 -2.08 -24.75
CA THR A 16 -11.04 -2.61 -23.95
C THR A 16 -11.58 -3.89 -24.58
N ALA A 17 -11.86 -4.90 -23.75
CA ALA A 17 -12.63 -6.09 -24.14
C ALA A 17 -13.99 -6.10 -23.43
N ARG A 18 -14.89 -7.00 -23.84
CA ARG A 18 -16.26 -7.11 -23.30
C ARG A 18 -16.43 -8.35 -22.45
N LEU A 19 -17.07 -8.19 -21.29
CA LEU A 19 -17.47 -9.24 -20.37
C LEU A 19 -18.99 -9.40 -20.41
N ARG A 20 -19.47 -10.58 -20.78
CA ARG A 20 -20.91 -10.86 -20.98
C ARG A 20 -21.37 -12.03 -20.12
N TRP A 21 -22.63 -12.02 -19.72
CA TRP A 21 -23.25 -13.18 -19.08
C TRP A 21 -23.74 -14.19 -20.13
N ALA A 22 -23.24 -15.42 -20.09
CA ALA A 22 -23.59 -16.50 -21.02
C ALA A 22 -24.64 -17.49 -20.47
N GLY A 23 -25.37 -17.12 -19.42
CA GLY A 23 -26.39 -17.97 -18.78
C GLY A 23 -25.86 -18.87 -17.66
N SER A 24 -24.63 -19.35 -17.77
CA SER A 24 -23.97 -20.18 -16.75
C SER A 24 -22.71 -19.55 -16.13
N GLY A 25 -22.30 -18.37 -16.61
CA GLY A 25 -21.08 -17.70 -16.18
C GLY A 25 -20.79 -16.44 -16.98
N TRP A 26 -19.91 -15.61 -16.45
CA TRP A 26 -19.34 -14.47 -17.16
C TRP A 26 -18.25 -14.93 -18.11
N VAL A 27 -18.23 -14.40 -19.33
CA VAL A 27 -17.29 -14.80 -20.39
C VAL A 27 -16.70 -13.60 -21.12
N VAL A 28 -15.45 -13.76 -21.58
CA VAL A 28 -14.76 -12.85 -22.51
C VAL A 28 -14.53 -13.62 -23.80
N ASP A 29 -15.02 -13.10 -24.93
CA ASP A 29 -14.98 -13.77 -26.24
C ASP A 29 -15.50 -15.22 -26.19
N GLY A 30 -16.59 -15.45 -25.45
CA GLY A 30 -17.24 -16.75 -25.30
C GLY A 30 -16.50 -17.76 -24.43
N ARG A 31 -15.39 -17.38 -23.77
CA ARG A 31 -14.58 -18.26 -22.90
C ARG A 31 -14.62 -17.78 -21.46
N THR A 32 -14.45 -18.72 -20.53
CA THR A 32 -14.28 -18.39 -19.11
C THR A 32 -13.06 -17.48 -18.93
N PRO A 33 -13.18 -16.34 -18.22
CA PRO A 33 -12.10 -15.37 -18.08
C PRO A 33 -10.92 -15.98 -17.31
N VAL A 34 -9.71 -15.80 -17.84
CA VAL A 34 -8.45 -16.23 -17.24
C VAL A 34 -7.66 -14.99 -16.81
N VAL A 35 -7.56 -14.74 -15.50
CA VAL A 35 -7.03 -13.49 -14.94
C VAL A 35 -5.70 -13.02 -15.56
N PRO A 36 -4.65 -13.87 -15.69
CA PRO A 36 -3.40 -13.44 -16.32
C PRO A 36 -3.56 -12.90 -17.75
N GLU A 37 -4.45 -13.48 -18.55
CA GLU A 37 -4.70 -13.08 -19.95
C GLU A 37 -5.42 -11.73 -20.05
N LEU A 38 -6.16 -11.33 -19.02
CA LEU A 38 -6.95 -10.09 -19.01
C LEU A 38 -6.12 -8.88 -18.58
N ARG A 39 -4.95 -9.07 -17.98
CA ARG A 39 -4.16 -7.95 -17.43
C ARG A 39 -3.63 -6.98 -18.48
N VAL A 40 -3.43 -7.47 -19.70
CA VAL A 40 -2.97 -6.67 -20.84
C VAL A 40 -4.01 -5.64 -21.28
N LEU A 41 -5.29 -5.82 -20.90
CA LEU A 41 -6.38 -4.95 -21.31
C LEU A 41 -6.36 -3.62 -20.55
N ARG A 42 -6.70 -2.54 -21.26
CA ARG A 42 -6.95 -1.23 -20.64
C ARG A 42 -8.12 -1.32 -19.66
N ALA A 43 -9.20 -1.96 -20.08
CA ALA A 43 -10.42 -2.14 -19.31
C ALA A 43 -11.15 -3.41 -19.76
N LEU A 44 -11.99 -3.94 -18.89
CA LEU A 44 -12.95 -4.98 -19.22
C LEU A 44 -14.36 -4.42 -18.99
N GLU A 45 -15.07 -4.18 -20.09
CA GLU A 45 -16.38 -3.55 -20.12
C GLU A 45 -17.49 -4.58 -19.89
N VAL A 46 -18.26 -4.39 -18.82
CA VAL A 46 -19.38 -5.24 -18.46
C VAL A 46 -20.58 -4.89 -19.33
N GLU A 47 -21.04 -5.86 -20.11
CA GLU A 47 -22.33 -5.80 -20.78
C GLU A 47 -23.36 -6.57 -19.95
N TRP A 48 -24.29 -5.83 -19.36
CA TRP A 48 -25.28 -6.40 -18.45
C TRP A 48 -26.37 -7.19 -19.20
N PRO A 49 -26.75 -8.37 -18.70
CA PRO A 49 -27.97 -9.04 -19.13
C PRO A 49 -29.22 -8.29 -18.64
N GLU A 50 -30.34 -8.42 -19.38
CA GLU A 50 -31.64 -7.85 -18.97
C GLU A 50 -32.15 -8.39 -17.63
N ARG A 51 -31.82 -9.66 -17.32
CA ARG A 51 -32.18 -10.33 -16.07
C ARG A 51 -30.98 -10.39 -15.13
N GLU A 52 -31.26 -10.36 -13.84
CA GLU A 52 -30.25 -10.48 -12.78
C GLU A 52 -29.33 -11.68 -13.00
N ALA A 53 -28.03 -11.46 -12.83
CA ALA A 53 -27.00 -12.49 -12.95
C ALA A 53 -26.10 -12.49 -11.70
N PRO A 54 -25.61 -13.66 -11.26
CA PRO A 54 -24.66 -13.77 -10.15
C PRO A 54 -23.42 -12.90 -10.37
N LEU A 55 -23.00 -12.17 -9.35
CA LEU A 55 -21.87 -11.23 -9.43
C LEU A 55 -20.52 -11.86 -9.04
N ASP A 56 -20.48 -13.10 -8.53
CA ASP A 56 -19.26 -13.74 -8.02
C ASP A 56 -18.11 -13.71 -9.03
N GLY A 57 -18.42 -13.94 -10.32
CA GLY A 57 -17.43 -13.85 -11.40
C GLY A 57 -16.82 -12.46 -11.55
N LEU A 58 -17.63 -11.40 -11.47
CA LEU A 58 -17.15 -10.01 -11.49
C LEU A 58 -16.35 -9.70 -10.23
N MET A 59 -16.84 -10.09 -9.06
CA MET A 59 -16.16 -9.80 -7.80
C MET A 59 -14.80 -10.50 -7.73
N ARG A 60 -14.66 -11.70 -8.27
CA ARG A 60 -13.35 -12.37 -8.41
C ARG A 60 -12.40 -11.61 -9.33
N LEU A 61 -12.88 -11.09 -10.46
CA LEU A 61 -12.06 -10.26 -11.36
C LEU A 61 -11.66 -8.92 -10.71
N ALA A 62 -12.58 -8.27 -10.00
CA ALA A 62 -12.33 -7.06 -9.22
C ALA A 62 -11.27 -7.30 -8.13
N GLY A 63 -11.41 -8.40 -7.37
CA GLY A 63 -10.46 -8.82 -6.34
C GLY A 63 -9.06 -9.05 -6.90
N ALA A 64 -8.97 -9.73 -8.05
CA ALA A 64 -7.72 -9.95 -8.76
C ALA A 64 -7.08 -8.68 -9.36
N GLY A 65 -7.76 -7.53 -9.28
CA GLY A 65 -7.31 -6.23 -9.77
C GLY A 65 -7.51 -6.02 -11.27
N ILE A 66 -8.48 -6.71 -11.90
CA ILE A 66 -8.85 -6.44 -13.29
C ILE A 66 -9.68 -5.16 -13.34
N PRO A 67 -9.32 -4.18 -14.20
CA PRO A 67 -10.05 -2.91 -14.31
C PRO A 67 -11.39 -3.14 -14.99
N LEU A 68 -12.48 -3.23 -14.22
CA LEU A 68 -13.83 -3.37 -14.72
C LEU A 68 -14.50 -2.01 -14.93
N THR A 69 -15.30 -1.87 -15.97
CA THR A 69 -16.11 -0.66 -16.22
C THR A 69 -17.43 -1.03 -16.87
N ALA A 70 -18.42 -0.13 -16.87
CA ALA A 70 -19.67 -0.30 -17.59
C ALA A 70 -20.18 1.08 -18.04
N GLU A 71 -20.86 1.14 -19.19
CA GLU A 71 -21.52 2.37 -19.65
C GLU A 71 -22.68 2.79 -18.74
N ARG A 72 -23.35 1.81 -18.15
CA ARG A 72 -24.45 1.94 -17.20
C ARG A 72 -24.45 0.75 -16.25
N ALA A 73 -25.13 0.86 -15.12
CA ALA A 73 -25.43 -0.27 -14.25
C ALA A 73 -26.93 -0.60 -14.33
N GLU A 74 -27.27 -1.88 -14.25
CA GLU A 74 -28.68 -2.30 -14.13
C GLU A 74 -29.19 -2.09 -12.71
N PRO A 75 -30.52 -1.90 -12.49
CA PRO A 75 -31.07 -1.57 -11.16
C PRO A 75 -30.81 -2.60 -10.06
N TRP A 76 -30.55 -3.86 -10.43
CA TRP A 76 -30.25 -4.95 -9.50
C TRP A 76 -28.78 -4.99 -9.07
N VAL A 77 -27.90 -4.19 -9.69
CA VAL A 77 -26.48 -4.12 -9.32
C VAL A 77 -26.34 -3.32 -8.02
N PRO A 78 -25.61 -3.82 -7.01
CA PRO A 78 -25.38 -3.09 -5.77
C PRO A 78 -24.80 -1.70 -6.02
N ALA A 79 -25.34 -0.68 -5.33
CA ALA A 79 -25.04 0.73 -5.59
C ALA A 79 -23.53 1.04 -5.56
N ALA A 80 -22.78 0.51 -4.59
CA ALA A 80 -21.33 0.74 -4.48
C ALA A 80 -20.54 0.14 -5.66
N LEU A 81 -21.00 -1.00 -6.20
CA LEU A 81 -20.40 -1.59 -7.41
C LEU A 81 -20.78 -0.78 -8.65
N ALA A 82 -22.05 -0.40 -8.75
CA ALA A 82 -22.55 0.43 -9.84
C ALA A 82 -21.76 1.75 -9.96
N GLU A 83 -21.61 2.46 -8.84
CA GLU A 83 -20.86 3.72 -8.76
C GLU A 83 -19.44 3.57 -9.36
N LEU A 84 -18.69 2.58 -8.88
CA LEU A 84 -17.33 2.33 -9.39
C LEU A 84 -17.33 1.92 -10.86
N LEU A 85 -18.20 1.01 -11.29
CA LEU A 85 -18.19 0.55 -12.68
C LEU A 85 -18.53 1.67 -13.67
N THR A 86 -19.38 2.62 -13.27
CA THR A 86 -19.78 3.77 -14.10
C THR A 86 -18.89 4.99 -13.95
N ASP A 87 -17.95 5.03 -12.99
CA ASP A 87 -16.86 6.01 -12.94
C ASP A 87 -15.89 5.72 -14.11
N ARG A 88 -16.04 6.48 -15.20
CA ARG A 88 -15.28 6.30 -16.44
C ARG A 88 -14.23 7.39 -16.68
N ASP A 89 -14.08 8.36 -15.78
CA ASP A 89 -13.15 9.50 -15.92
C ASP A 89 -11.69 9.02 -16.08
N TRP A 90 -11.36 7.89 -15.47
CA TRP A 90 -10.02 7.29 -15.59
C TRP A 90 -9.69 6.80 -17.02
N LEU A 91 -10.69 6.59 -17.89
CA LEU A 91 -10.50 6.19 -19.30
C LEU A 91 -10.09 7.37 -20.19
N GLU A 92 -10.41 8.61 -19.81
CA GLU A 92 -10.15 9.81 -20.61
C GLU A 92 -8.66 10.18 -20.70
N HIS A 93 -7.84 9.59 -19.82
CA HIS A 93 -6.44 9.92 -19.71
C HIS A 93 -5.59 9.21 -20.77
N ALA A 94 -4.87 9.99 -21.58
CA ALA A 94 -3.98 9.45 -22.61
C ALA A 94 -2.73 8.77 -22.01
N PRO A 95 -2.36 7.55 -22.47
CA PRO A 95 -1.16 6.87 -22.02
C PRO A 95 0.13 7.53 -22.53
N GLY A 96 1.22 7.29 -21.81
CA GLY A 96 2.58 7.63 -22.24
C GLY A 96 3.11 9.00 -21.77
N GLY A 97 4.44 9.11 -21.68
CA GLY A 97 5.15 10.33 -21.26
C GLY A 97 5.28 10.51 -19.75
N LEU A 98 6.28 11.31 -19.34
CA LEU A 98 6.65 11.49 -17.92
C LEU A 98 5.54 12.11 -17.06
N ARG A 99 4.58 12.82 -17.65
CA ARG A 99 3.51 13.48 -16.88
C ARG A 99 2.17 12.74 -16.92
N SER A 100 2.05 11.67 -17.73
CA SER A 100 0.78 10.96 -17.85
C SER A 100 0.39 10.29 -16.53
N VAL A 101 -0.92 10.29 -16.27
CA VAL A 101 -1.54 9.62 -15.13
C VAL A 101 -2.45 8.49 -15.58
N ALA A 102 -2.47 8.13 -16.88
CA ALA A 102 -3.41 7.15 -17.41
C ALA A 102 -3.29 5.79 -16.73
N ASP A 103 -2.06 5.31 -16.54
CA ASP A 103 -1.78 4.05 -15.87
C ASP A 103 -2.08 4.16 -14.36
N LEU A 104 -1.74 5.30 -13.76
CA LEU A 104 -2.05 5.58 -12.36
C LEU A 104 -3.56 5.53 -12.09
N ARG A 105 -4.38 6.22 -12.87
CA ARG A 105 -5.84 6.29 -12.71
C ARG A 105 -6.49 4.92 -12.89
N ARG A 106 -6.00 4.12 -13.84
CA ARG A 106 -6.44 2.72 -14.04
C ARG A 106 -6.14 1.84 -12.83
N GLU A 107 -4.96 1.96 -12.24
CA GLU A 107 -4.59 1.17 -11.05
C GLU A 107 -5.36 1.61 -9.81
N GLU A 108 -5.55 2.91 -9.61
CA GLU A 108 -6.38 3.48 -8.54
C GLU A 108 -7.81 2.93 -8.61
N HIS A 109 -8.39 2.91 -9.80
CA HIS A 109 -9.71 2.33 -10.06
C HIS A 109 -9.76 0.84 -9.69
N SER A 110 -8.75 0.08 -10.12
CA SER A 110 -8.64 -1.35 -9.81
C SER A 110 -8.52 -1.63 -8.30
N VAL A 111 -7.80 -0.79 -7.56
CA VAL A 111 -7.72 -0.90 -6.08
C VAL A 111 -9.06 -0.59 -5.42
N ARG A 112 -9.82 0.41 -5.91
CA ARG A 112 -11.16 0.70 -5.39
C ARG A 112 -12.11 -0.48 -5.59
N LEU A 113 -12.12 -1.08 -6.79
CA LEU A 113 -12.88 -2.31 -7.07
C LEU A 113 -12.45 -3.47 -6.18
N ARG A 114 -11.14 -3.66 -5.98
CA ARG A 114 -10.61 -4.71 -5.10
C ARG A 114 -11.08 -4.55 -3.67
N ARG A 115 -11.08 -3.32 -3.13
CA ARG A 115 -11.56 -3.06 -1.76
C ARG A 115 -13.02 -3.48 -1.59
N LEU A 116 -13.84 -3.29 -2.63
CA LEU A 116 -15.24 -3.75 -2.63
C LEU A 116 -15.34 -5.28 -2.69
N ALA A 117 -14.45 -5.95 -3.43
CA ALA A 117 -14.40 -7.41 -3.56
C ALA A 117 -13.87 -8.14 -2.33
N HIS A 118 -13.07 -7.46 -1.51
CA HIS A 118 -12.48 -8.02 -0.29
C HIS A 118 -12.86 -7.18 0.93
N PRO A 119 -14.13 -7.20 1.36
CA PRO A 119 -14.51 -6.53 2.58
C PRO A 119 -13.74 -7.16 3.76
N VAL A 120 -12.97 -6.35 4.46
CA VAL A 120 -12.25 -6.78 5.67
C VAL A 120 -13.05 -6.38 6.91
N ARG A 121 -13.12 -7.27 7.89
CA ARG A 121 -13.51 -6.85 9.24
C ARG A 121 -12.37 -6.01 9.81
N PRO A 122 -12.64 -4.91 10.53
CA PRO A 122 -11.59 -4.06 11.07
C PRO A 122 -10.59 -4.86 11.92
N PRO A 123 -9.31 -4.98 11.50
CA PRO A 123 -8.30 -5.65 12.29
C PRO A 123 -7.84 -4.75 13.43
N LYS A 124 -7.39 -5.37 14.54
CA LYS A 124 -6.67 -4.67 15.60
C LYS A 124 -5.20 -4.53 15.22
N VAL A 125 -4.74 -3.29 15.06
CA VAL A 125 -3.39 -2.98 14.59
C VAL A 125 -2.67 -2.08 15.58
N SER A 126 -1.52 -2.52 16.07
CA SER A 126 -0.61 -1.67 16.82
C SER A 126 0.42 -1.06 15.88
N ILE A 127 0.39 0.26 15.76
CA ILE A 127 1.30 1.04 14.92
C ILE A 127 2.59 1.30 15.71
N VAL A 128 3.71 0.75 15.25
CA VAL A 128 5.01 0.89 15.90
C VAL A 128 5.80 1.99 15.18
N MET A 129 5.98 3.12 15.86
CA MET A 129 6.75 4.26 15.34
C MET A 129 7.90 4.58 16.29
N SER A 130 9.07 4.88 15.74
CA SER A 130 10.20 5.41 16.51
C SER A 130 10.64 6.72 15.91
N THR A 131 10.95 7.71 16.76
CA THR A 131 11.37 9.03 16.29
C THR A 131 12.57 9.56 17.08
N ARG A 132 13.43 10.28 16.38
CA ARG A 132 14.44 11.20 16.94
C ARG A 132 14.07 12.68 16.68
N ARG A 133 12.91 12.90 16.06
CA ARG A 133 12.48 14.14 15.42
C ARG A 133 11.13 14.57 16.02
N PRO A 134 11.11 15.11 17.26
CA PRO A 134 9.87 15.42 17.96
C PRO A 134 8.90 16.32 17.15
N ALA A 135 9.44 17.19 16.30
CA ALA A 135 8.64 18.06 15.44
C ALA A 135 7.78 17.31 14.40
N LEU A 136 8.07 16.04 14.09
CA LEU A 136 7.29 15.25 13.14
C LEU A 136 6.13 14.47 13.78
N VAL A 137 6.15 14.30 15.10
CA VAL A 137 5.20 13.43 15.82
C VAL A 137 3.75 13.86 15.61
N ALA A 138 3.45 15.15 15.74
CA ALA A 138 2.09 15.66 15.53
C ALA A 138 1.57 15.32 14.12
N SER A 139 2.39 15.52 13.10
CA SER A 139 2.00 15.21 11.71
C SER A 139 1.86 13.71 11.45
N ALA A 140 2.68 12.88 12.08
CA ALA A 140 2.57 11.43 11.97
C ALA A 140 1.32 10.90 12.65
N LEU A 141 1.03 11.34 13.88
CA LEU A 141 -0.19 10.98 14.61
C LEU A 141 -1.45 11.40 13.82
N ALA A 142 -1.47 12.60 13.26
CA ALA A 142 -2.58 13.06 12.43
C ALA A 142 -2.84 12.16 11.20
N GLN A 143 -1.80 11.53 10.63
CA GLN A 143 -1.99 10.56 9.53
C GLN A 143 -2.51 9.20 10.03
N MET A 144 -2.13 8.79 11.24
CA MET A 144 -2.62 7.56 11.88
C MET A 144 -4.10 7.68 12.26
N GLU A 145 -4.55 8.85 12.74
CA GLU A 145 -5.95 9.13 13.07
C GLU A 145 -6.88 9.05 11.86
N ARG A 146 -6.37 9.29 10.65
CA ARG A 146 -7.14 9.16 9.41
C ARG A 146 -7.29 7.73 8.93
N GLN A 147 -6.67 6.74 9.57
CA GLN A 147 -6.82 5.35 9.16
C GLN A 147 -8.26 4.87 9.35
N ARG A 148 -8.83 4.27 8.31
CA ARG A 148 -10.19 3.74 8.27
C ARG A 148 -10.18 2.23 8.15
N ASP A 149 -11.29 1.63 8.56
CA ASP A 149 -11.53 0.17 8.56
C ASP A 149 -10.49 -0.63 9.36
N VAL A 150 -9.93 -0.03 10.41
CA VAL A 150 -9.02 -0.66 11.37
C VAL A 150 -9.33 -0.16 12.78
N GLU A 151 -9.07 -1.00 13.78
CA GLU A 151 -8.99 -0.58 15.19
C GLU A 151 -7.51 -0.36 15.51
N ALA A 152 -7.09 0.90 15.61
CA ALA A 152 -5.68 1.27 15.71
C ALA A 152 -5.30 1.77 17.11
N GLU A 153 -4.06 1.47 17.50
CA GLU A 153 -3.35 2.12 18.60
C GLU A 153 -1.93 2.49 18.16
N VAL A 154 -1.28 3.40 18.88
CA VAL A 154 0.08 3.88 18.57
C VAL A 154 1.05 3.53 19.67
N LEU A 155 2.15 2.90 19.30
CA LEU A 155 3.28 2.55 20.16
C LEU A 155 4.49 3.39 19.75
N LEU A 156 4.73 4.46 20.48
CA LEU A 156 5.71 5.50 20.19
C LEU A 156 7.01 5.28 20.95
N SER A 157 8.11 5.05 20.24
CA SER A 157 9.44 5.13 20.82
C SER A 157 10.06 6.51 20.62
N LEU A 158 10.45 7.14 21.71
CA LEU A 158 11.16 8.41 21.74
C LEU A 158 12.65 8.15 21.93
N HIS A 159 13.38 8.09 20.82
CA HIS A 159 14.78 7.69 20.79
C HIS A 159 15.69 8.90 21.05
N GLY A 160 16.13 9.06 22.29
CA GLY A 160 16.95 10.19 22.73
C GLY A 160 16.15 11.50 22.82
N VAL A 161 14.83 11.39 22.94
CA VAL A 161 13.89 12.51 22.98
C VAL A 161 13.06 12.35 24.26
N PRO A 162 13.01 13.35 25.16
CA PRO A 162 12.15 13.26 26.34
C PRO A 162 10.68 13.47 25.96
N PHE A 163 9.75 12.79 26.65
CA PHE A 163 8.31 12.86 26.37
C PHE A 163 7.75 14.28 26.36
N GLU A 164 8.29 15.18 27.20
CA GLU A 164 7.87 16.58 27.27
C GLU A 164 7.88 17.29 25.91
N ARG A 165 8.76 16.87 24.99
CA ARG A 165 8.87 17.47 23.64
C ARG A 165 7.75 17.08 22.70
N VAL A 166 6.94 16.08 23.05
CA VAL A 166 5.85 15.54 22.23
C VAL A 166 4.52 15.46 22.98
N ARG A 167 4.50 15.85 24.27
CA ARG A 167 3.34 15.76 25.17
C ARG A 167 2.06 16.28 24.52
N GLU A 168 2.09 17.51 24.01
CA GLU A 168 0.92 18.15 23.39
C GLU A 168 0.38 17.33 22.19
N ALA A 169 1.26 16.81 21.35
CA ALA A 169 0.89 15.99 20.20
C ALA A 169 0.25 14.66 20.63
N VAL A 170 0.78 14.04 21.67
CA VAL A 170 0.26 12.78 22.23
C VAL A 170 -1.08 13.00 22.93
N GLU A 171 -1.21 14.04 23.74
CA GLU A 171 -2.45 14.38 24.47
C GLU A 171 -3.58 14.84 23.52
N SER A 172 -3.24 15.39 22.35
CA SER A 172 -4.21 15.79 21.32
C SER A 172 -4.64 14.64 20.41
N CYS A 173 -3.97 13.48 20.47
CA CYS A 173 -4.28 12.34 19.62
C CYS A 173 -5.51 11.59 20.12
N THR A 174 -6.45 11.31 19.22
CA THR A 174 -7.68 10.56 19.50
C THR A 174 -7.47 9.05 19.59
N LEU A 175 -6.35 8.53 19.07
CA LEU A 175 -5.98 7.12 19.22
C LEU A 175 -5.32 6.86 20.58
N PRO A 176 -5.45 5.64 21.14
CA PRO A 176 -4.64 5.24 22.28
C PRO A 176 -3.16 5.32 21.92
N VAL A 177 -2.38 6.11 22.67
CA VAL A 177 -0.93 6.23 22.50
C VAL A 177 -0.23 5.72 23.74
N ARG A 178 0.68 4.76 23.56
CA ARG A 178 1.63 4.29 24.57
C ARG A 178 3.03 4.58 24.11
N TRP A 179 3.93 4.90 25.02
CA TRP A 179 5.27 5.32 24.65
C TRP A 179 6.36 4.71 25.52
N VAL A 180 7.57 4.71 24.97
CA VAL A 180 8.82 4.41 25.69
C VAL A 180 9.85 5.48 25.37
N GLU A 181 10.57 5.94 26.39
CA GLU A 181 11.78 6.74 26.21
C GLU A 181 13.00 5.81 26.17
N ALA A 182 13.87 5.99 25.18
CA ALA A 182 15.11 5.24 25.06
C ALA A 182 16.30 6.19 24.95
N GLU A 183 17.44 5.84 25.53
CA GLU A 183 18.66 6.63 25.35
C GLU A 183 19.15 6.59 23.90
N GLN A 184 19.91 7.61 23.48
CA GLN A 184 20.49 7.69 22.13
C GLN A 184 21.46 6.53 21.80
N SER A 185 22.02 5.91 22.84
CA SER A 185 22.96 4.80 22.77
C SER A 185 22.29 3.47 22.39
N VAL A 186 20.97 3.34 22.59
CA VAL A 186 20.23 2.10 22.37
C VAL A 186 20.14 1.80 20.86
N PRO A 187 20.45 0.57 20.41
CA PRO A 187 20.30 0.20 19.00
C PRO A 187 18.88 0.41 18.50
N PHE A 188 18.73 0.94 17.28
CA PHE A 188 17.43 1.29 16.70
C PHE A 188 16.43 0.12 16.69
N GLY A 189 16.86 -1.09 16.35
CA GLY A 189 15.97 -2.25 16.37
C GLY A 189 15.51 -2.64 17.78
N GLU A 190 16.35 -2.44 18.79
CA GLU A 190 15.95 -2.63 20.19
C GLU A 190 14.90 -1.58 20.62
N VAL A 191 15.07 -0.33 20.18
CA VAL A 191 14.08 0.73 20.42
C VAL A 191 12.71 0.34 19.82
N LEU A 192 12.66 -0.11 18.56
CA LEU A 192 11.43 -0.59 17.94
C LEU A 192 10.81 -1.77 18.70
N ASN A 193 11.62 -2.72 19.18
CA ASN A 193 11.14 -3.86 19.96
C ASN A 193 10.54 -3.43 21.32
N ARG A 194 11.13 -2.42 21.99
CA ARG A 194 10.59 -1.90 23.26
C ARG A 194 9.18 -1.33 23.07
N ALA A 195 8.93 -0.59 21.99
CA ALA A 195 7.56 -0.18 21.65
C ALA A 195 6.68 -1.37 21.28
N ALA A 196 7.14 -2.26 20.39
CA ALA A 196 6.37 -3.43 19.95
C ALA A 196 5.93 -4.34 21.13
N ALA A 197 6.72 -4.41 22.20
CA ALA A 197 6.40 -5.17 23.41
C ALA A 197 5.17 -4.64 24.17
N LEU A 198 4.75 -3.39 23.92
CA LEU A 198 3.55 -2.82 24.50
C LEU A 198 2.27 -3.28 23.80
N ALA A 199 2.36 -3.84 22.59
CA ALA A 199 1.22 -4.08 21.69
C ALA A 199 0.08 -4.93 22.29
N GLU A 200 -1.14 -4.45 22.13
CA GLU A 200 -2.38 -5.19 22.42
C GLU A 200 -3.10 -5.67 21.15
N GLY A 201 -2.78 -5.09 19.99
CA GLY A 201 -3.30 -5.50 18.69
C GLY A 201 -2.82 -6.88 18.23
N ASP A 202 -3.55 -7.44 17.26
CA ASP A 202 -3.23 -8.74 16.67
C ASP A 202 -2.13 -8.63 15.59
N HIS A 203 -1.92 -7.42 15.07
CA HIS A 203 -0.97 -7.11 14.01
C HIS A 203 -0.08 -5.95 14.43
N LEU A 204 1.20 -6.02 14.07
CA LEU A 204 2.14 -4.92 14.20
C LEU A 204 2.32 -4.29 12.82
N ALA A 205 2.23 -2.96 12.75
CA ALA A 205 2.55 -2.20 11.54
C ALA A 205 3.65 -1.19 11.87
N LYS A 206 4.81 -1.32 11.21
CA LYS A 206 5.87 -0.31 11.32
C LYS A 206 5.43 0.97 10.62
N TRP A 207 5.82 2.11 11.16
CA TRP A 207 5.52 3.43 10.61
C TRP A 207 6.74 4.36 10.73
N ASP A 208 7.13 4.98 9.63
CA ASP A 208 8.17 6.02 9.60
C ASP A 208 7.53 7.41 9.75
N ASP A 209 8.08 8.25 10.63
CA ASP A 209 7.51 9.55 11.04
C ASP A 209 7.61 10.66 9.98
N ASP A 210 8.37 10.44 8.89
CA ASP A 210 8.60 11.42 7.84
C ASP A 210 7.97 11.08 6.48
N ASP A 211 7.30 9.94 6.36
CA ASP A 211 6.61 9.51 5.14
C ASP A 211 5.11 9.86 5.13
N TRP A 212 4.47 9.69 3.96
CA TRP A 212 3.02 9.86 3.82
C TRP A 212 2.30 8.54 3.62
N TYR A 213 1.17 8.39 4.31
CA TYR A 213 0.34 7.20 4.31
C TYR A 213 -1.12 7.57 4.02
N GLY A 214 -1.73 6.83 3.10
CA GLY A 214 -3.13 7.02 2.73
C GLY A 214 -4.08 6.57 3.84
N PRO A 215 -5.31 7.09 3.89
CA PRO A 215 -6.29 6.82 4.97
C PRO A 215 -6.82 5.37 5.04
N ARG A 216 -6.42 4.49 4.11
CA ARG A 216 -6.72 3.05 4.17
C ARG A 216 -5.45 2.19 4.06
N HIS A 217 -4.28 2.77 4.34
CA HIS A 217 -2.99 2.08 4.22
C HIS A 217 -2.97 0.79 5.05
N LEU A 218 -3.36 0.85 6.32
CA LEU A 218 -3.37 -0.33 7.20
C LEU A 218 -4.41 -1.37 6.76
N ALA A 219 -5.59 -0.94 6.34
CA ALA A 219 -6.63 -1.84 5.83
C ALA A 219 -6.19 -2.55 4.53
N ASP A 220 -5.53 -1.83 3.62
CA ASP A 220 -5.00 -2.41 2.38
C ASP A 220 -3.90 -3.45 2.67
N LEU A 221 -3.00 -3.17 3.63
CA LEU A 221 -2.00 -4.15 4.07
C LEU A 221 -2.65 -5.40 4.67
N PHE A 222 -3.63 -5.24 5.55
CA PHE A 222 -4.34 -6.38 6.14
C PHE A 222 -5.14 -7.19 5.11
N MET A 223 -5.76 -6.52 4.15
CA MET A 223 -6.40 -7.15 2.99
C MET A 223 -5.39 -7.99 2.20
N ALA A 224 -4.17 -7.48 2.01
CA ALA A 224 -3.09 -8.21 1.36
C ALA A 224 -2.62 -9.45 2.12
N LEU A 225 -2.55 -9.39 3.46
CA LEU A 225 -2.28 -10.58 4.28
C LEU A 225 -3.32 -11.67 3.98
N SER A 226 -4.59 -11.27 3.87
CA SER A 226 -5.71 -12.18 3.69
C SER A 226 -5.73 -12.83 2.29
N TYR A 227 -5.70 -12.04 1.21
CA TYR A 227 -5.82 -12.62 -0.15
C TYR A 227 -4.53 -13.30 -0.64
N ALA A 228 -3.37 -12.94 -0.08
CA ALA A 228 -2.08 -13.55 -0.44
C ALA A 228 -1.71 -14.67 0.52
N GLU A 229 -2.50 -14.89 1.58
CA GLU A 229 -2.15 -15.76 2.69
C GLU A 229 -0.73 -15.51 3.19
N ALA A 230 -0.27 -14.26 3.17
CA ALA A 230 1.10 -13.92 3.50
C ALA A 230 1.30 -13.92 5.01
N ASP A 231 2.54 -14.15 5.44
CA ASP A 231 2.93 -14.03 6.85
C ASP A 231 3.44 -12.61 7.16
N VAL A 232 3.99 -11.92 6.16
CA VAL A 232 4.44 -10.52 6.24
C VAL A 232 4.02 -9.82 4.96
N VAL A 233 3.55 -8.58 5.09
CA VAL A 233 3.23 -7.72 3.94
C VAL A 233 3.91 -6.38 4.06
N GLY A 234 4.02 -5.71 2.92
CA GLY A 234 4.34 -4.30 2.83
C GLY A 234 4.13 -3.80 1.42
N THR A 235 4.38 -2.53 1.18
CA THR A 235 4.18 -1.94 -0.15
C THR A 235 5.49 -1.90 -0.93
N THR A 236 5.38 -1.66 -2.23
CA THR A 236 6.51 -1.18 -3.03
C THR A 236 6.79 0.29 -2.74
N ALA A 237 8.07 0.66 -2.55
CA ALA A 237 8.48 2.06 -2.53
C ALA A 237 8.49 2.61 -3.96
N GLU A 238 7.30 2.90 -4.47
CA GLU A 238 7.04 3.30 -5.85
C GLU A 238 6.94 4.82 -6.03
N PHE A 239 6.33 5.52 -5.07
CA PHE A 239 6.21 6.97 -5.08
C PHE A 239 7.22 7.61 -4.14
N PHE A 240 7.91 8.64 -4.63
CA PHE A 240 8.83 9.44 -3.83
C PHE A 240 8.48 10.90 -3.96
N TYR A 241 8.50 11.63 -2.85
CA TYR A 241 8.57 13.08 -2.87
C TYR A 241 10.01 13.53 -2.64
N LEU A 242 10.61 14.06 -3.70
CA LEU A 242 11.93 14.69 -3.69
C LEU A 242 11.75 16.13 -3.21
N GLU A 243 11.72 16.31 -1.90
CA GLU A 243 11.50 17.60 -1.23
C GLU A 243 12.37 18.74 -1.78
N PRO A 244 13.68 18.55 -2.02
CA PRO A 244 14.56 19.63 -2.46
C PRO A 244 14.24 20.10 -3.88
N LEU A 245 13.64 19.22 -4.68
CA LEU A 245 13.21 19.49 -6.04
C LEU A 245 11.72 19.82 -6.13
N ARG A 246 10.99 19.80 -5.00
CA ARG A 246 9.53 19.91 -4.93
C ARG A 246 8.86 19.04 -6.01
N THR A 247 9.27 17.79 -6.13
CA THR A 247 8.85 16.91 -7.23
C THR A 247 8.41 15.56 -6.69
N THR A 248 7.24 15.10 -7.11
CA THR A 248 6.80 13.73 -6.90
C THR A 248 7.20 12.89 -8.11
N ILE A 249 7.78 11.73 -7.85
CA ILE A 249 8.12 10.76 -8.90
C ILE A 249 7.43 9.44 -8.63
N ARG A 250 7.21 8.70 -9.71
CA ARG A 250 6.82 7.29 -9.69
C ARG A 250 7.92 6.48 -10.36
N ARG A 251 8.38 5.40 -9.73
CA ARG A 251 9.37 4.48 -10.30
C ARG A 251 8.86 3.05 -10.34
N THR A 252 9.27 2.32 -11.39
CA THR A 252 8.92 0.91 -11.60
C THR A 252 10.14 0.00 -11.53
N THR A 253 11.32 0.58 -11.24
CA THR A 253 12.61 -0.11 -11.20
C THR A 253 13.36 0.22 -9.92
N PHE A 254 14.21 -0.71 -9.52
CA PHE A 254 15.21 -0.52 -8.48
C PHE A 254 16.33 0.41 -8.97
N ALA A 255 17.17 0.84 -8.02
CA ALA A 255 18.35 1.64 -8.34
C ALA A 255 19.32 0.94 -9.30
N THR A 256 19.35 -0.38 -9.28
CA THR A 256 20.15 -1.25 -10.15
C THR A 256 19.59 -1.36 -11.57
N GLY A 257 18.38 -0.86 -11.83
CA GLY A 257 17.67 -1.01 -13.10
C GLY A 257 16.79 -2.25 -13.19
N ALA A 258 16.83 -3.16 -12.21
CA ALA A 258 15.94 -4.32 -12.17
C ALA A 258 14.48 -3.90 -11.95
N THR A 259 13.53 -4.66 -12.51
CA THR A 259 12.09 -4.41 -12.33
C THR A 259 11.72 -4.46 -10.85
N TYR A 260 10.90 -3.51 -10.40
CA TYR A 260 10.39 -3.41 -9.03
C TYR A 260 8.87 -3.60 -9.03
N PRO A 261 8.38 -4.84 -9.24
CA PRO A 261 6.94 -5.10 -9.40
C PRO A 261 6.20 -5.00 -8.07
N SER A 262 4.92 -4.61 -8.13
CA SER A 262 3.96 -4.75 -7.03
C SER A 262 3.14 -6.02 -7.23
N GLU A 263 2.39 -6.42 -6.21
CA GLU A 263 1.50 -7.59 -6.23
C GLU A 263 2.26 -8.91 -6.51
N VAL A 264 3.33 -9.14 -5.75
CA VAL A 264 4.20 -10.31 -5.88
C VAL A 264 4.66 -10.81 -4.52
N TYR A 265 4.89 -12.12 -4.41
CA TYR A 265 5.74 -12.63 -3.33
C TYR A 265 7.18 -12.14 -3.58
N ALA A 266 7.82 -11.64 -2.52
CA ALA A 266 9.14 -11.03 -2.60
C ALA A 266 9.94 -11.35 -1.34
N ASP A 267 11.22 -11.00 -1.32
CA ASP A 267 12.09 -11.00 -0.14
C ASP A 267 12.19 -9.60 0.50
N HIS A 268 11.56 -8.59 -0.12
CA HIS A 268 11.72 -7.20 0.26
C HIS A 268 10.47 -6.34 0.00
N VAL A 269 10.16 -5.48 0.97
CA VAL A 269 9.11 -4.43 0.96
C VAL A 269 9.67 -3.11 1.51
N ALA A 270 8.95 -2.00 1.30
CA ALA A 270 9.32 -0.72 1.89
C ALA A 270 9.30 -0.79 3.42
N GLY A 271 10.39 -0.39 4.07
CA GLY A 271 10.61 -0.60 5.50
C GLY A 271 9.55 0.02 6.42
N GLY A 272 9.14 1.27 6.15
CA GLY A 272 8.05 1.96 6.86
C GLY A 272 6.65 1.39 6.63
N THR A 273 6.52 0.28 5.90
CA THR A 273 5.20 -0.29 5.53
C THR A 273 5.04 -1.75 5.93
N ILE A 274 5.99 -2.28 6.71
CA ILE A 274 5.94 -3.68 7.15
C ILE A 274 4.74 -3.87 8.09
N MET A 275 3.86 -4.80 7.73
CA MET A 275 2.84 -5.32 8.63
C MET A 275 2.99 -6.84 8.78
N VAL A 276 2.85 -7.31 10.02
CA VAL A 276 3.06 -8.70 10.40
C VAL A 276 2.12 -9.07 11.56
N PRO A 277 1.52 -10.27 11.57
CA PRO A 277 0.80 -10.77 12.73
C PRO A 277 1.72 -10.78 13.95
N ARG A 278 1.26 -10.28 15.11
CA ARG A 278 2.08 -10.13 16.31
C ARG A 278 2.75 -11.43 16.74
N LYS A 279 2.02 -12.56 16.67
CA LYS A 279 2.61 -13.88 16.94
C LYS A 279 3.78 -14.18 15.98
N LYS A 280 3.60 -13.94 14.68
CA LYS A 280 4.63 -14.19 13.66
C LYS A 280 5.86 -13.31 13.88
N PHE A 281 5.68 -12.05 14.28
CA PHE A 281 6.78 -11.17 14.64
C PHE A 281 7.65 -11.75 15.77
N HIS A 282 7.01 -12.31 16.81
CA HIS A 282 7.72 -12.99 17.88
C HIS A 282 8.38 -14.30 17.43
N ASP A 283 7.70 -15.09 16.58
CA ASP A 283 8.26 -16.32 16.01
C ASP A 283 9.53 -16.04 15.18
N ILE A 284 9.61 -14.90 14.48
CA ILE A 284 10.79 -14.45 13.71
C ILE A 284 11.93 -13.95 14.64
N GLY A 285 11.60 -13.52 15.86
CA GLY A 285 12.56 -12.97 16.82
C GLY A 285 12.60 -11.43 16.90
N GLY A 286 11.63 -10.75 16.30
CA GLY A 286 11.52 -9.29 16.31
C GLY A 286 12.61 -8.57 15.49
N PHE A 287 12.71 -7.25 15.65
CA PHE A 287 13.70 -6.44 14.95
C PHE A 287 15.12 -6.72 15.49
N PRO A 288 16.12 -7.01 14.64
CA PRO A 288 17.49 -7.23 15.10
C PRO A 288 18.06 -5.99 15.81
N ALA A 289 18.82 -6.18 16.90
CA ALA A 289 19.45 -5.11 17.69
C ALA A 289 20.60 -4.42 16.94
N LEU A 290 20.25 -3.71 15.87
CA LEU A 290 21.17 -3.01 14.97
C LEU A 290 20.86 -1.51 14.95
N PRO A 291 21.87 -0.65 14.71
CA PRO A 291 21.67 0.79 14.66
C PRO A 291 21.06 1.27 13.34
N ARG A 292 21.11 0.47 12.27
CA ARG A 292 20.65 0.82 10.92
C ARG A 292 20.26 -0.41 10.12
N ALA A 293 19.52 -0.20 9.02
CA ALA A 293 19.06 -1.25 8.11
C ALA A 293 18.23 -2.36 8.81
N VAL A 294 17.59 -2.02 9.93
CA VAL A 294 16.82 -2.93 10.78
C VAL A 294 15.72 -3.63 9.97
N ASP A 295 14.99 -2.89 9.14
CA ASP A 295 13.92 -3.42 8.29
C ASP A 295 14.41 -4.49 7.32
N ARG A 296 15.59 -4.27 6.72
CA ARG A 296 16.22 -5.23 5.80
C ARG A 296 16.59 -6.52 6.52
N GLU A 297 17.23 -6.40 7.69
CA GLU A 297 17.67 -7.58 8.44
C GLU A 297 16.49 -8.34 9.06
N PHE A 298 15.42 -7.65 9.45
CA PHE A 298 14.16 -8.30 9.85
C PHE A 298 13.55 -9.11 8.69
N LEU A 299 13.43 -8.52 7.50
CA LEU A 299 12.89 -9.23 6.32
C LEU A 299 13.78 -10.41 5.90
N LYS A 300 15.10 -10.27 6.04
CA LYS A 300 16.05 -11.37 5.82
C LYS A 300 15.82 -12.51 6.82
N ALA A 301 15.74 -12.20 8.12
CA ALA A 301 15.46 -13.21 9.16
C ALA A 301 14.10 -13.88 8.93
N ALA A 302 13.08 -13.11 8.53
CA ALA A 302 11.77 -13.63 8.18
C ALA A 302 11.86 -14.63 7.01
N HIS A 303 12.59 -14.27 5.94
CA HIS A 303 12.80 -15.15 4.80
C HIS A 303 13.55 -16.44 5.19
N GLU A 304 14.60 -16.34 6.01
CA GLU A 304 15.35 -17.48 6.55
C GLU A 304 14.48 -18.39 7.43
N ALA A 305 13.47 -17.84 8.10
CA ALA A 305 12.46 -18.58 8.85
C ALA A 305 11.33 -19.18 8.00
N GLY A 306 11.42 -19.10 6.67
CA GLY A 306 10.42 -19.65 5.74
C GLY A 306 9.12 -18.83 5.63
N THR A 307 9.16 -17.56 6.05
CA THR A 307 8.01 -16.64 6.05
C THR A 307 7.63 -16.25 4.62
N ARG A 308 6.34 -16.32 4.27
CA ARG A 308 5.83 -15.79 3.00
C ARG A 308 5.69 -14.28 3.08
N ILE A 309 6.57 -13.54 2.41
CA ILE A 309 6.51 -12.08 2.32
C ILE A 309 5.82 -11.68 1.02
N TYR A 310 4.79 -10.82 1.09
CA TYR A 310 4.08 -10.32 -0.08
C TYR A 310 4.16 -8.80 -0.19
N ARG A 311 4.55 -8.31 -1.37
CA ARG A 311 4.66 -6.89 -1.68
C ARG A 311 3.42 -6.44 -2.46
N THR A 312 2.54 -5.67 -1.83
CA THR A 312 1.36 -5.10 -2.48
C THR A 312 1.66 -3.75 -3.18
N HIS A 313 0.64 -3.11 -3.74
CA HIS A 313 0.75 -1.83 -4.44
C HIS A 313 1.26 -0.67 -3.57
N GLY A 314 1.95 0.28 -4.19
CA GLY A 314 2.50 1.47 -3.53
C GLY A 314 1.58 2.70 -3.53
N LEU A 315 0.37 2.60 -4.10
CA LEU A 315 -0.51 3.76 -4.36
C LEU A 315 -0.92 4.54 -3.10
N GLY A 316 -0.97 3.88 -1.93
CA GLY A 316 -1.31 4.50 -0.64
C GLY A 316 -0.10 4.92 0.19
N TYR A 317 1.09 5.06 -0.40
CA TYR A 317 2.32 5.37 0.30
C TYR A 317 3.24 6.26 -0.54
N VAL A 318 3.75 7.34 0.04
CA VAL A 318 4.77 8.19 -0.58
C VAL A 318 5.95 8.33 0.35
N LEU A 319 7.12 7.93 -0.15
CA LEU A 319 8.36 7.99 0.59
C LEU A 319 8.96 9.41 0.47
N ARG A 320 9.33 10.03 1.60
CA ARG A 320 10.02 11.32 1.61
C ARG A 320 11.52 11.17 1.39
N ARG A 321 12.08 12.03 0.53
CA ARG A 321 13.54 12.20 0.38
C ARG A 321 13.91 13.66 0.52
N GLY A 322 14.55 14.02 1.64
CA GLY A 322 15.14 15.32 1.92
C GLY A 322 16.65 15.40 1.64
N LEU A 323 17.27 16.56 1.93
CA LEU A 323 18.72 16.83 1.71
C LEU A 323 19.66 16.27 2.80
N GLY A 324 19.16 15.65 3.86
CA GLY A 324 19.97 15.34 5.05
C GLY A 324 20.64 13.97 5.04
N GLY A 325 21.83 13.87 5.65
CA GLY A 325 22.53 12.62 6.01
C GLY A 325 21.81 11.75 7.05
N GLU A 326 20.52 11.99 7.28
CA GLU A 326 19.62 11.26 8.17
C GLU A 326 18.88 10.12 7.47
N HIS A 327 18.85 10.11 6.13
CA HIS A 327 18.28 9.00 5.38
C HIS A 327 19.32 7.89 5.17
N THR A 328 18.92 6.65 5.45
CA THR A 328 19.74 5.43 5.25
C THR A 328 20.13 5.18 3.79
N TRP A 329 19.51 5.87 2.82
CA TRP A 329 19.77 5.73 1.38
C TRP A 329 20.45 7.00 0.83
N GLN A 330 21.76 6.94 0.65
CA GLN A 330 22.59 8.06 0.17
C GLN A 330 22.69 8.15 -1.37
N LEU A 331 21.62 7.81 -2.10
CA LEU A 331 21.62 7.94 -3.57
C LEU A 331 21.37 9.40 -3.97
N PRO A 332 22.10 9.96 -4.94
CA PRO A 332 21.84 11.32 -5.45
C PRO A 332 20.40 11.45 -5.99
N LEU A 333 19.76 12.60 -5.78
CA LEU A 333 18.39 12.87 -6.29
C LEU A 333 18.28 12.68 -7.81
N ALA A 334 19.36 12.98 -8.56
CA ALA A 334 19.42 12.78 -10.01
C ALA A 334 19.22 11.31 -10.43
N HIS A 335 19.63 10.36 -9.58
CA HIS A 335 19.40 8.94 -9.84
C HIS A 335 17.91 8.61 -9.79
N PHE A 336 17.19 9.14 -8.79
CA PHE A 336 15.73 8.96 -8.66
C PHE A 336 14.98 9.53 -9.87
N LEU A 337 15.38 10.70 -10.37
CA LEU A 337 14.80 11.27 -11.59
C LEU A 337 15.05 10.40 -12.83
N LYS A 338 16.26 9.83 -12.96
CA LYS A 338 16.65 9.01 -14.11
C LYS A 338 15.83 7.71 -14.21
N VAL A 339 15.48 7.10 -13.08
CA VAL A 339 14.73 5.83 -13.02
C VAL A 339 13.22 6.02 -12.90
N ALA A 340 12.74 7.28 -12.87
CA ALA A 340 11.32 7.58 -12.77
C ALA A 340 10.61 7.34 -14.11
N VAL A 341 9.47 6.64 -14.05
CA VAL A 341 8.55 6.52 -15.19
C VAL A 341 7.60 7.70 -15.28
N ASN A 342 7.31 8.34 -14.14
CA ASN A 342 6.55 9.58 -14.10
C ASN A 342 7.18 10.61 -13.15
N GLN A 343 6.99 11.89 -13.46
CA GLN A 343 7.48 13.03 -12.70
C GLN A 343 6.45 14.16 -12.72
N TRP A 344 6.09 14.68 -11.56
CA TRP A 344 5.14 15.78 -11.40
C TRP A 344 5.67 16.82 -10.42
N HIS A 345 5.49 18.10 -10.77
CA HIS A 345 5.85 19.19 -9.89
C HIS A 345 4.86 19.32 -8.71
N GLY A 346 5.39 19.57 -7.52
CA GLY A 346 4.68 19.59 -6.25
C GLY A 346 4.50 18.21 -5.63
N PHE A 347 3.78 18.17 -4.51
CA PHE A 347 3.30 16.93 -3.91
C PHE A 347 2.08 16.45 -4.73
N ARG A 348 2.25 15.38 -5.49
CA ARG A 348 1.28 14.85 -6.47
C ARG A 348 1.14 13.33 -6.29
N PRO A 349 0.66 12.90 -5.12
CA PRO A 349 0.43 11.48 -4.86
C PRO A 349 -0.70 10.91 -5.73
N SER A 350 -0.88 9.60 -5.63
CA SER A 350 -2.13 8.94 -6.03
C SER A 350 -3.36 9.59 -5.37
N LEU A 351 -4.51 9.55 -6.05
CA LEU A 351 -5.79 9.97 -5.49
C LEU A 351 -6.20 9.14 -4.26
N LEU A 352 -5.68 7.91 -4.11
CA LEU A 352 -5.94 7.08 -2.93
C LEU A 352 -5.33 7.66 -1.63
N MET A 353 -4.43 8.64 -1.74
CA MET A 353 -3.86 9.33 -0.58
C MET A 353 -4.80 10.38 0.02
N GLU A 354 -5.82 10.83 -0.72
CA GLU A 354 -6.75 11.89 -0.26
C GLU A 354 -6.01 13.15 0.23
N ALA A 355 -4.92 13.52 -0.44
CA ALA A 355 -4.05 14.65 -0.07
C ALA A 355 -4.61 16.04 -0.44
N GLY A 356 -5.94 16.17 -0.45
CA GLY A 356 -6.68 17.38 -0.84
C GLY A 356 -6.71 18.46 0.23
#